data_AF-A0A259L1D5-F1
#
_entry.id   AF-A0A259L1D5-F1
#
_cell.length_a   1.000
_cell.length_b   1.000
_cell.length_c   1.000
_cell.angle_alpha   90.00
_cell.angle_beta   90.00
_cell.angle_gamma   90.00
#
_symmetry.space_group_name_H-M   'P 1'
#
loop_
_entity.id
_entity.type
_entity.pdbx_description
1 polymer ?
#
loop_
_entity_poly.entity_id
_entity_poly.type
_entity_poly.pdbx_seq_one_letter_code
_entity_poly.pdbx_strand_id
1 'polypeptide(L)'
;MTDISALQAELSDQSPRAILKAAFARFDNIAISFSGAEDVALIELAHKLTDNLQVFTLDTGRLHPETYEFIERVRKHYGINIEVLCPDATEVEALVSKKGLFSFYEDGHSECCGIRKVNPLKRKLATVDAWI
;
A
#
# COMPACT_ATOMS: atom_id res chain seq x y z
N MET A 1 -12.98 20.13 -7.55
CA MET A 1 -12.27 19.11 -8.34
C MET A 1 -10.82 19.53 -8.37
N THR A 2 -9.90 18.65 -7.95
CA THR A 2 -8.48 18.98 -7.77
C THR A 2 -7.79 19.10 -9.14
N ASP A 3 -7.14 20.23 -9.42
CA ASP A 3 -6.33 20.40 -10.63
C ASP A 3 -4.97 19.73 -10.45
N ILE A 4 -4.83 18.54 -11.05
CA ILE A 4 -3.62 17.71 -10.92
C ILE A 4 -2.41 18.40 -11.56
N SER A 5 -2.58 19.09 -12.68
CA SER A 5 -1.48 19.76 -13.39
C SER A 5 -0.93 20.94 -12.59
N ALA A 6 -1.83 21.73 -11.99
CA ALA A 6 -1.42 22.81 -11.09
C ALA A 6 -0.69 22.27 -9.85
N LEU A 7 -1.20 21.20 -9.22
CA LEU A 7 -0.54 20.58 -8.06
C LEU A 7 0.85 20.03 -8.39
N GLN A 8 1.00 19.41 -9.56
CA GLN A 8 2.30 18.88 -9.96
C GLN A 8 3.34 20.00 -10.11
N ALA A 9 2.95 21.15 -10.67
CA ALA A 9 3.83 22.32 -10.77
C ALA A 9 4.11 22.97 -9.39
N GLU A 10 3.13 22.99 -8.48
CA GLU A 10 3.29 23.53 -7.12
C GLU A 10 4.25 22.66 -6.28
N LEU A 11 4.18 21.34 -6.43
CA LEU A 11 4.79 20.37 -5.52
C LEU A 11 6.07 19.71 -6.05
N SER A 12 6.43 19.87 -7.33
CA SER A 12 7.55 19.15 -7.99
C SER A 12 8.90 19.31 -7.28
N ASP A 13 9.19 20.51 -6.79
CA ASP A 13 10.48 20.87 -6.18
C ASP A 13 10.40 20.98 -4.65
N GLN A 14 9.29 20.53 -4.07
CA GLN A 14 9.05 20.59 -2.64
C GLN A 14 9.66 19.37 -1.91
N SER A 15 10.02 19.57 -0.64
CA SER A 15 10.47 18.45 0.19
C SER A 15 9.35 17.41 0.40
N PRO A 16 9.67 16.12 0.61
CA PRO A 16 8.67 15.09 0.89
C PRO A 16 7.72 15.46 2.04
N ARG A 17 8.24 16.11 3.10
CA ARG A 17 7.43 16.59 4.22
C ARG A 17 6.41 17.66 3.79
N ALA A 18 6.80 18.57 2.90
CA ALA A 18 5.90 19.60 2.38
C ALA A 18 4.82 18.99 1.47
N ILE A 19 5.18 18.01 0.63
CA ILE A 19 4.23 17.25 -0.20
C ILE A 19 3.22 16.49 0.66
N LEU A 20 3.68 15.77 1.69
CA LEU A 20 2.80 15.05 2.63
C LEU A 20 1.86 16.01 3.36
N LYS A 21 2.37 17.14 3.85
CA LYS A 21 1.54 18.16 4.51
C LYS A 21 0.48 18.72 3.56
N ALA A 22 0.83 18.95 2.30
CA ALA A 22 -0.10 19.41 1.28
C ALA A 22 -1.19 18.37 0.97
N ALA A 23 -0.86 17.08 0.97
CA ALA A 23 -1.80 15.98 0.77
C ALA A 23 -2.76 15.82 1.96
N PHE A 24 -2.26 15.75 3.19
CA PHE A 24 -3.08 15.64 4.40
C PHE A 24 -3.99 16.85 4.64
N ALA A 25 -3.60 18.04 4.17
CA ALA A 25 -4.46 19.22 4.23
C ALA A 25 -5.62 19.21 3.21
N ARG A 26 -5.56 18.35 2.19
CA ARG A 26 -6.53 18.29 1.07
C ARG A 26 -7.46 17.09 1.14
N PHE A 27 -7.02 15.98 1.74
CA PHE A 27 -7.77 14.74 1.80
C PHE A 27 -7.84 14.23 3.23
N ASP A 28 -9.05 14.16 3.78
CA ASP A 28 -9.29 13.59 5.12
C ASP A 28 -9.20 12.05 5.10
N ASN A 29 -9.63 11.43 3.99
CA ASN A 29 -9.62 9.99 3.78
C ASN A 29 -8.49 9.58 2.82
N ILE A 30 -7.26 9.69 3.31
CA ILE A 30 -6.03 9.35 2.61
C ILE A 30 -5.28 8.22 3.33
N ALA A 31 -4.68 7.30 2.58
CA ALA A 31 -3.92 6.19 3.15
C ALA A 31 -2.52 6.04 2.55
N ILE A 32 -1.57 5.55 3.35
CA ILE A 32 -0.22 5.19 2.90
C ILE A 32 -0.17 3.70 2.58
N SER A 33 0.32 3.37 1.38
CA SER A 33 0.65 2.00 0.99
C SER A 33 2.04 1.63 1.50
N PHE A 34 2.12 0.66 2.41
CA PHE A 34 3.37 0.16 2.99
C PHE A 34 3.72 -1.22 2.42
N SER A 35 4.83 -1.31 1.69
CA SER A 35 5.28 -2.52 1.00
C SER A 35 6.75 -2.85 1.19
N GLY A 36 7.57 -1.89 1.63
CA GLY A 36 9.02 -2.05 1.76
C GLY A 36 9.66 -1.13 2.80
N ALA A 37 10.99 -1.18 2.88
CA ALA A 37 11.75 -0.39 3.86
C ALA A 37 11.69 1.11 3.56
N GLU A 38 11.64 1.48 2.27
CA GLU A 38 11.47 2.86 1.79
C GLU A 38 10.19 3.51 2.31
N ASP A 39 9.10 2.75 2.38
CA ASP A 39 7.80 3.24 2.81
C ASP A 39 7.75 3.50 4.33
N VAL A 40 8.68 2.92 5.10
CA VAL A 40 8.83 3.25 6.53
C VAL A 40 9.30 4.70 6.70
N ALA A 41 10.07 5.25 5.75
CA ALA A 41 10.41 6.66 5.78
C ALA A 41 9.16 7.55 5.55
N LEU A 42 8.21 7.11 4.73
CA LEU A 42 6.93 7.79 4.57
C LEU A 42 6.11 7.75 5.87
N ILE A 43 6.06 6.59 6.54
CA ILE A 43 5.40 6.46 7.85
C ILE A 43 6.05 7.38 8.89
N GLU A 44 7.39 7.40 8.98
CA GLU A 44 8.16 8.28 9.88
C GLU A 44 7.84 9.77 9.67
N LEU A 45 7.71 10.19 8.40
CA LEU A 45 7.36 11.57 8.08
C LEU A 45 5.89 11.87 8.38
N ALA A 46 4.99 10.92 8.10
CA ALA A 46 3.56 11.11 8.17
C ALA A 46 2.99 11.06 9.59
N HIS A 47 3.50 10.19 10.48
CA HIS A 47 2.99 10.09 11.85
C HIS A 47 3.19 11.38 12.66
N LYS A 48 4.13 12.24 12.23
CA LYS A 48 4.36 13.57 12.83
C LYS A 48 3.46 14.67 12.27
N LEU A 49 2.62 14.36 11.27
CA LEU A 49 1.81 15.34 10.53
C LEU A 49 0.31 15.15 10.72
N THR A 50 -0.15 13.98 11.17
CA THR A 50 -1.57 13.69 11.38
C THR A 50 -1.76 12.67 12.50
N ASP A 51 -2.82 12.86 13.30
CA ASP A 51 -3.25 11.90 14.33
C ASP A 51 -4.14 10.78 13.74
N ASN A 52 -4.63 10.95 12.51
CA ASN A 52 -5.47 9.98 11.81
C ASN A 52 -4.70 9.29 10.67
N LEU A 53 -3.56 8.69 11.00
CA LEU A 53 -2.71 8.04 10.01
C LEU A 53 -3.27 6.67 9.60
N GLN A 54 -3.76 6.57 8.35
CA GLN A 54 -4.17 5.30 7.76
C GLN A 54 -3.00 4.65 6.99
N VAL A 55 -2.64 3.42 7.35
CA VAL A 55 -1.59 2.66 6.67
C VAL A 55 -2.13 1.27 6.32
N PHE A 56 -1.89 0.81 5.10
CA PHE A 56 -2.22 -0.55 4.69
C PHE A 56 -1.05 -1.24 4.01
N THR A 57 -1.06 -2.57 4.00
CA THR A 57 -0.08 -3.41 3.29
C THR A 57 -0.79 -4.51 2.52
N LEU A 58 -0.17 -4.98 1.44
CA LEU A 58 -0.71 -6.06 0.59
C LEU A 58 -0.04 -7.38 0.97
N ASP A 59 -0.73 -8.18 1.77
CA ASP A 59 -0.30 -9.55 2.03
C ASP A 59 -0.70 -10.46 0.88
N THR A 60 0.26 -10.73 0.01
CA THR A 60 0.08 -11.65 -1.13
C THR A 60 -0.08 -13.13 -0.71
N GLY A 61 0.13 -13.45 0.57
CA GLY A 61 0.23 -14.80 1.12
C GLY A 61 1.55 -15.51 0.77
N ARG A 62 2.49 -14.80 0.16
CA ARG A 62 3.78 -15.33 -0.35
C ARG A 62 4.96 -14.41 -0.04
N LEU A 63 4.80 -13.49 0.90
CA LEU A 63 5.89 -12.62 1.37
C LEU A 63 6.94 -13.44 2.13
N HIS A 64 8.15 -12.91 2.23
CA HIS A 64 9.18 -13.49 3.07
C HIS A 64 8.75 -13.44 4.54
N PRO A 65 9.07 -14.45 5.38
CA PRO A 65 8.83 -14.41 6.81
C PRO A 65 9.35 -13.13 7.47
N GLU A 66 10.53 -12.67 7.05
CA GLU A 66 11.17 -11.44 7.52
C GLU A 66 10.32 -10.20 7.22
N THR A 67 9.56 -10.20 6.13
CA THR A 67 8.63 -9.11 5.80
C THR A 67 7.49 -9.04 6.81
N TYR A 68 6.92 -10.18 7.25
CA TYR A 68 5.88 -10.18 8.29
C TYR A 68 6.43 -9.69 9.64
N GLU A 69 7.61 -10.16 10.03
CA GLU A 69 8.28 -9.69 11.25
C GLU A 69 8.55 -8.19 11.19
N PHE A 70 8.93 -7.68 10.02
CA PHE A 70 9.16 -6.26 9.82
C PHE A 70 7.86 -5.45 9.86
N ILE A 71 6.79 -5.92 9.24
CA ILE A 71 5.46 -5.28 9.33
C ILE A 71 5.05 -5.15 10.80
N GLU A 72 5.17 -6.23 11.58
CA GLU A 72 4.83 -6.21 13.00
C GLU A 72 5.75 -5.29 13.81
N ARG A 73 7.03 -5.21 13.47
CA ARG A 73 7.99 -4.30 14.09
C ARG A 73 7.61 -2.84 13.85
N VAL A 74 7.27 -2.48 12.61
CA VAL A 74 6.81 -1.13 12.24
C VAL A 74 5.52 -0.80 12.98
N ARG A 75 4.54 -1.71 12.97
CA ARG A 75 3.26 -1.57 13.69
C ARG A 75 3.47 -1.23 15.17
N LYS A 76 4.33 -2.01 15.85
CA LYS A 76 4.66 -1.78 17.27
C LYS A 76 5.46 -0.50 17.51
N HIS A 77 6.43 -0.21 16.65
CA HIS A 77 7.33 0.93 16.82
C HIS A 77 6.58 2.27 16.76
N TYR A 78 5.67 2.41 15.80
CA TYR A 78 4.87 3.65 15.65
C TYR A 78 3.55 3.62 16.40
N GLY A 79 3.16 2.49 17.00
CA GLY A 79 1.88 2.35 17.71
C GLY A 79 0.66 2.49 16.81
N ILE A 80 0.80 2.21 15.51
CA ILE A 80 -0.27 2.33 14.50
C ILE A 80 -0.94 0.98 14.24
N ASN A 81 -2.17 0.99 13.75
CA ASN A 81 -2.77 -0.22 13.18
C ASN A 81 -2.50 -0.25 11.67
N ILE A 82 -1.78 -1.28 11.21
CA ILE A 82 -1.54 -1.49 9.77
C ILE A 82 -2.61 -2.44 9.25
N GLU A 83 -3.42 -1.97 8.30
CA GLU A 83 -4.44 -2.80 7.66
C GLU A 83 -3.78 -3.79 6.70
N VAL A 84 -3.90 -5.08 6.97
CA VAL A 84 -3.33 -6.14 6.13
C VAL A 84 -4.38 -6.63 5.15
N LEU A 85 -4.13 -6.44 3.85
CA LEU A 85 -5.06 -6.80 2.79
C LEU A 85 -4.65 -8.12 2.14
N CYS A 86 -5.51 -9.13 2.30
CA CYS A 86 -5.30 -10.47 1.73
C CYS A 86 -6.04 -10.64 0.39
N PRO A 87 -5.55 -11.53 -0.50
CA PRO A 87 -6.26 -11.87 -1.72
C PRO A 87 -7.54 -12.65 -1.45
N ASP A 88 -8.42 -12.67 -2.45
CA ASP A 88 -9.60 -13.54 -2.39
C ASP A 88 -9.18 -15.01 -2.45
N ALA A 89 -9.61 -15.80 -1.46
CA ALA A 89 -9.24 -17.20 -1.36
C ALA A 89 -9.73 -18.01 -2.57
N THR A 90 -10.95 -17.74 -3.06
CA THR A 90 -11.55 -18.43 -4.20
C THR A 90 -10.74 -18.20 -5.48
N GLU A 91 -10.30 -16.96 -5.71
CA GLU A 91 -9.45 -16.62 -6.87
C GLU A 91 -8.08 -17.30 -6.78
N VAL A 92 -7.48 -17.32 -5.58
CA VAL A 92 -6.18 -18.00 -5.34
C VAL A 92 -6.32 -19.52 -5.52
N GLU A 93 -7.36 -20.13 -4.98
CA GLU A 93 -7.63 -21.57 -5.10
C GLU A 93 -7.79 -21.98 -6.57
N ALA A 94 -8.53 -21.20 -7.35
CA ALA A 94 -8.71 -21.45 -8.79
C ALA A 94 -7.37 -21.37 -9.55
N LEU A 95 -6.56 -20.34 -9.29
CA LEU A 95 -5.24 -20.17 -9.90
C LEU A 95 -4.33 -21.37 -9.59
N VAL A 96 -4.21 -21.71 -8.30
CA VAL A 96 -3.31 -22.75 -7.83
C VAL A 96 -3.75 -24.14 -8.28
N SER A 97 -5.05 -24.43 -8.25
CA SER A 97 -5.58 -25.73 -8.70
C SER A 97 -5.34 -25.96 -10.18
N LYS A 98 -5.38 -24.90 -10.99
CA LYS A 98 -5.21 -25.00 -12.45
C LYS A 98 -3.74 -24.93 -12.89
N LYS A 99 -2.92 -24.11 -12.24
CA LYS A 99 -1.57 -23.77 -12.72
C LYS A 99 -0.45 -24.01 -11.69
N GLY A 100 -0.76 -24.56 -10.52
CA GLY A 100 0.19 -24.79 -9.44
C GLY A 100 0.62 -23.50 -8.73
N LEU A 101 1.63 -23.63 -7.86
CA LEU A 101 2.09 -22.55 -6.96
C LEU A 101 3.06 -21.55 -7.59
N PHE A 102 3.54 -21.83 -8.81
CA PHE A 102 4.68 -21.16 -9.45
C PHE A 102 4.46 -20.83 -10.94
N SER A 103 3.20 -20.72 -11.39
CA SER A 103 2.87 -20.40 -12.78
C SER A 103 3.56 -19.15 -13.33
N PHE A 104 3.88 -18.20 -12.45
CA PHE A 104 4.57 -16.96 -12.79
C PHE A 104 6.00 -17.13 -13.33
N TYR A 105 6.63 -18.30 -13.17
CA TYR A 105 7.90 -18.59 -13.84
C TYR A 105 7.74 -18.92 -15.32
N GLU A 106 6.57 -19.40 -15.73
CA GLU A 106 6.30 -19.83 -17.11
C GLU A 106 5.44 -18.81 -17.86
N ASP A 107 4.35 -18.37 -17.22
CA ASP A 107 3.35 -17.47 -17.79
C ASP A 107 3.65 -15.98 -17.56
N GLY A 108 4.66 -15.69 -16.73
CA GLY A 108 4.91 -14.36 -16.19
C GLY A 108 3.99 -14.00 -15.01
N HIS A 109 4.33 -12.92 -14.31
CA HIS A 109 3.72 -12.59 -13.01
C HIS A 109 2.34 -11.93 -13.10
N SER A 110 1.87 -11.51 -14.28
CA SER A 110 0.70 -10.65 -14.43
C SER A 110 -0.58 -11.24 -13.81
N GLU A 111 -0.87 -12.52 -14.03
CA GLU A 111 -2.06 -13.17 -13.46
C GLU A 111 -1.93 -13.34 -11.93
N CYS A 112 -0.78 -13.84 -11.47
CA CYS A 112 -0.49 -14.05 -10.05
C CYS A 112 -0.54 -12.71 -9.27
N CYS A 113 0.13 -11.66 -9.77
CA CYS A 113 0.06 -10.33 -9.19
C CYS A 113 -1.32 -9.70 -9.33
N GLY A 114 -2.04 -9.97 -10.42
CA GLY A 114 -3.43 -9.57 -10.61
C GLY A 114 -4.29 -9.99 -9.43
N ILE A 115 -4.29 -11.30 -9.13
CA ILE A 115 -5.08 -11.90 -8.05
C ILE A 115 -4.52 -11.53 -6.68
N ARG A 116 -3.21 -11.70 -6.47
CA ARG A 116 -2.59 -11.59 -5.14
C ARG A 116 -2.35 -10.17 -4.66
N LYS A 117 -2.24 -9.20 -5.58
CA LYS A 117 -1.83 -7.82 -5.27
C LYS A 117 -2.80 -6.78 -5.82
N VAL A 118 -3.12 -6.84 -7.11
CA VAL A 118 -3.87 -5.77 -7.80
C VAL A 118 -5.35 -5.78 -7.40
N ASN A 119 -5.99 -6.95 -7.34
CA ASN A 119 -7.38 -7.08 -6.91
C ASN A 119 -7.61 -6.57 -5.47
N PRO A 120 -6.85 -7.02 -4.45
CA PRO A 120 -7.00 -6.47 -3.10
C PRO A 120 -6.67 -4.98 -3.02
N LEU A 121 -5.67 -4.50 -3.75
CA LEU A 121 -5.36 -3.07 -3.84
C LEU A 121 -6.56 -2.28 -4.40
N LYS A 122 -7.15 -2.71 -5.52
CA LYS A 122 -8.33 -2.03 -6.10
C LYS A 122 -9.50 -1.95 -5.11
N ARG A 123 -9.74 -3.02 -4.34
CA ARG A 123 -10.77 -3.02 -3.30
C ARG A 123 -10.51 -1.95 -2.24
N LYS A 124 -9.26 -1.82 -1.77
CA LYS A 124 -8.88 -0.78 -0.80
C LYS A 124 -8.94 0.63 -1.39
N LEU A 125 -8.42 0.82 -2.59
CA LEU A 125 -8.40 2.14 -3.23
C LEU A 125 -9.82 2.66 -3.54
N ALA A 126 -10.81 1.78 -3.66
CA ALA A 126 -12.22 2.17 -3.78
C ALA A 126 -12.81 2.74 -2.48
N THR A 127 -12.12 2.64 -1.33
CA THR A 127 -12.59 3.14 -0.04
C THR A 127 -11.90 4.42 0.41
N VAL A 128 -10.95 4.95 -0.37
CA VAL A 128 -10.16 6.15 -0.03
C VAL A 128 -10.27 7.20 -1.13
N ASP A 129 -10.14 8.48 -0.77
CA ASP A 129 -10.18 9.59 -1.73
C ASP A 129 -8.80 9.85 -2.36
N ALA A 130 -7.73 9.48 -1.64
CA ALA A 130 -6.34 9.57 -2.08
C ALA A 130 -5.47 8.47 -1.45
N TRP A 131 -4.32 8.21 -2.04
CA TRP A 131 -3.31 7.33 -1.48
C TRP A 131 -1.90 7.82 -1.83
N ILE A 132 -0.93 7.41 -1.03
CA ILE A 132 0.50 7.69 -1.18
C ILE A 132 1.24 6.35 -1.25
#